data_AF-A0A0R2QJ64-F1
#
_entry.id   AF-A0A0R2QJ64-F1
#
_cell.length_a   1.000
_cell.length_b   1.000
_cell.length_c   1.000
_cell.angle_alpha   90.00
_cell.angle_beta   90.00
_cell.angle_gamma   90.00
#
_symmetry.space_group_name_H-M   'P 1'
#
loop_
_entity.id
_entity.type
_entity.pdbx_description
1 polymer ?
#
loop_
_entity_poly.entity_id
_entity_poly.type
_entity_poly.pdbx_seq_one_letter_code
_entity_poly.pdbx_strand_id
1 'polypeptide(L)'
;MAEKKGKPTPKRKDVEAKLKISPLSPTASKDAKRALKEQSRIRRLESRAAYMRGEESALPYRDKGPARRFVRNYIDERRSISEYFLVLIMLVLFLTIIPIPAVQLAAVALMYSSMIFMTVNGIFLSKKLKKLVAEKYPEESTKGIGMYGWMRSTQLR
;
A
#
# COMPACT_ATOMS: atom_id res chain seq x y z
N MET A 1 -59.78 -0.83 10.06
CA MET A 1 -59.45 -2.24 10.36
C MET A 1 -57.99 -2.29 10.77
N ALA A 2 -57.68 -2.72 11.99
CA ALA A 2 -56.32 -2.66 12.53
C ALA A 2 -55.45 -3.80 11.94
N GLU A 3 -54.33 -3.45 11.29
CA GLU A 3 -53.31 -4.40 10.86
C GLU A 3 -52.79 -5.19 12.06
N LYS A 4 -52.97 -6.52 12.03
CA LYS A 4 -52.39 -7.43 13.02
C LYS A 4 -50.86 -7.32 12.93
N LYS A 5 -50.21 -6.88 14.01
CA LYS A 5 -48.74 -6.83 14.14
C LYS A 5 -48.13 -8.17 13.72
N GLY A 6 -47.41 -8.16 12.60
CA GLY A 6 -46.84 -9.33 11.98
C GLY A 6 -45.72 -9.95 12.81
N LYS A 7 -45.97 -11.20 13.22
CA LYS A 7 -45.08 -12.18 13.87
C LYS A 7 -44.78 -11.94 15.36
N PRO A 8 -44.93 -12.98 16.22
CA PRO A 8 -44.51 -12.93 17.62
C PRO A 8 -43.02 -12.62 17.73
N THR A 9 -42.66 -11.76 18.70
CA THR A 9 -41.26 -11.55 19.08
C THR A 9 -40.67 -12.91 19.47
N PRO A 10 -39.56 -13.35 18.85
CA PRO A 10 -38.97 -14.66 19.14
C PRO A 10 -38.70 -14.81 20.63
N LYS A 11 -39.00 -16.00 21.17
CA LYS A 11 -38.81 -16.28 22.59
C LYS A 11 -37.33 -16.14 22.91
N ARG A 12 -36.98 -15.49 24.03
CA ARG A 12 -35.59 -15.20 24.44
C ARG A 12 -34.66 -16.44 24.34
N LYS A 13 -35.18 -17.62 24.66
CA LYS A 13 -34.45 -18.90 24.55
C LYS A 13 -34.00 -19.23 23.12
N ASP A 14 -34.82 -18.94 22.11
CA ASP A 14 -34.50 -19.22 20.70
C ASP A 14 -33.46 -18.23 20.17
N VAL A 15 -33.47 -17.00 20.68
CA VAL A 15 -32.46 -15.97 20.38
C VAL A 15 -31.12 -16.34 21.01
N GLU A 16 -31.13 -16.78 22.27
CA GLU A 16 -29.93 -17.22 23.00
C GLU A 16 -29.32 -18.51 22.41
N ALA A 17 -30.14 -19.45 21.92
CA ALA A 17 -29.66 -20.66 21.25
C ALA A 17 -28.96 -20.35 19.92
N LYS A 18 -29.49 -19.40 19.14
CA LYS A 18 -28.86 -18.93 17.89
C LYS A 18 -27.58 -18.12 18.14
N LEU A 19 -27.49 -17.43 19.27
CA LEU A 19 -26.28 -16.68 19.66
C LEU A 19 -25.14 -17.58 20.16
N LYS A 20 -25.45 -18.75 20.74
CA LYS A 20 -24.44 -19.64 21.36
C LYS A 20 -23.60 -20.45 20.38
N ILE A 21 -24.05 -20.66 19.15
CA ILE A 21 -23.33 -21.49 18.17
C ILE A 21 -22.52 -20.59 17.24
N SER A 22 -21.59 -19.82 17.83
CA SER A 22 -20.54 -19.22 17.02
C SER A 22 -19.62 -20.34 16.52
N PRO A 23 -19.29 -20.40 15.22
CA PRO A 23 -18.32 -21.38 14.69
C PRO A 23 -16.91 -21.23 15.30
N LEU A 24 -16.64 -20.14 16.01
CA LEU A 24 -15.42 -19.93 16.81
C LEU A 24 -15.50 -20.51 18.24
N SER A 25 -16.66 -21.00 18.68
CA SER A 25 -16.82 -21.59 20.01
C SER A 25 -15.99 -22.88 20.15
N PRO A 26 -15.40 -23.16 21.33
CA PRO A 26 -14.77 -24.45 21.62
C PRO A 26 -15.69 -25.64 21.32
N THR A 27 -17.01 -25.46 21.55
CA THR A 27 -18.07 -26.46 21.35
C THR A 27 -18.59 -26.56 19.92
N ALA A 28 -18.04 -25.80 18.97
CA ALA A 28 -18.49 -25.83 17.58
C ALA A 28 -18.14 -27.15 16.87
N SER A 29 -19.08 -27.64 16.05
CA SER A 29 -18.91 -28.86 15.24
C SER A 29 -17.70 -28.76 14.29
N LYS A 30 -17.08 -29.90 13.98
CA LYS A 30 -15.97 -30.00 13.01
C LYS A 30 -16.34 -29.40 11.65
N ASP A 31 -17.58 -29.59 11.19
CA ASP A 31 -18.05 -29.07 9.91
C ASP A 31 -18.22 -27.54 9.93
N ALA A 32 -18.69 -26.99 11.05
CA ALA A 32 -18.76 -25.53 11.25
C ALA A 32 -17.35 -24.90 11.24
N LYS A 33 -16.36 -25.56 11.84
CA LYS A 33 -14.96 -25.13 11.79
C LYS A 33 -14.36 -25.23 10.38
N ARG A 34 -14.68 -26.29 9.62
CA ARG A 34 -14.27 -26.45 8.22
C ARG A 34 -14.86 -25.36 7.32
N ALA A 35 -16.16 -25.12 7.42
CA ALA A 35 -16.84 -24.06 6.66
C ALA A 35 -16.27 -22.67 6.98
N LEU A 36 -15.97 -22.38 8.26
CA LEU A 36 -15.32 -21.13 8.66
C LEU A 36 -13.92 -20.99 8.04
N LYS A 37 -13.13 -22.08 8.04
CA LYS A 37 -11.78 -22.08 7.44
C LYS A 37 -11.86 -21.81 5.94
N GLU A 38 -12.80 -22.44 5.25
CA GLU A 38 -13.03 -22.24 3.82
C GLU A 38 -13.48 -20.81 3.52
N GLN A 39 -14.46 -20.28 4.25
CA GLN A 39 -14.87 -18.87 4.14
C GLN A 39 -13.71 -17.91 4.40
N SER A 40 -12.84 -18.21 5.37
CA SER A 40 -11.65 -17.39 5.64
C SER A 40 -10.65 -17.42 4.49
N ARG A 41 -10.51 -18.57 3.81
CA ARG A 41 -9.67 -18.71 2.62
C ARG A 41 -10.23 -17.88 1.47
N ILE A 42 -11.54 -17.97 1.23
CA ILE A 42 -12.23 -17.20 0.19
C ILE A 42 -12.07 -15.70 0.45
N ARG A 43 -12.34 -15.22 1.68
CA ARG A 43 -12.16 -13.79 2.04
C ARG A 43 -10.72 -13.30 1.84
N ARG A 44 -9.71 -14.15 2.12
CA ARG A 44 -8.29 -13.80 1.88
C ARG A 44 -7.96 -13.72 0.39
N LEU A 45 -8.55 -14.59 -0.42
CA LEU A 45 -8.38 -14.55 -1.88
C LEU A 45 -9.07 -13.32 -2.47
N GLU A 46 -10.28 -13.00 -2.00
CA GLU A 46 -11.02 -11.81 -2.39
C GLU A 46 -10.29 -10.53 -2.00
N SER A 47 -9.77 -10.45 -0.77
CA SER A 47 -9.01 -9.27 -0.33
C SER A 47 -7.70 -9.10 -1.11
N ARG A 48 -7.02 -10.20 -1.43
CA ARG A 48 -5.83 -10.18 -2.31
C ARG A 48 -6.21 -9.73 -3.72
N ALA A 49 -7.29 -10.26 -4.29
CA ALA A 49 -7.75 -9.87 -5.62
C ALA A 49 -8.14 -8.38 -5.66
N ALA A 50 -8.87 -7.89 -4.65
CA ALA A 50 -9.22 -6.48 -4.51
C ALA A 50 -7.99 -5.58 -4.37
N TYR A 51 -6.96 -6.04 -3.63
CA TYR A 51 -5.67 -5.33 -3.55
C TYR A 51 -4.96 -5.25 -4.90
N MET A 52 -4.90 -6.35 -5.65
CA MET A 52 -4.28 -6.38 -6.99
C MET A 52 -5.05 -5.54 -8.01
N ARG A 53 -6.39 -5.45 -7.89
CA ARG A 53 -7.22 -4.52 -8.68
C ARG A 53 -7.04 -3.05 -8.27
N GLY A 54 -6.39 -2.78 -7.14
CA GLY A 54 -6.16 -1.43 -6.64
C GLY A 54 -7.39 -0.79 -6.00
N GLU A 55 -8.35 -1.59 -5.53
CA GLU A 55 -9.57 -1.13 -4.85
C GLU A 55 -9.24 -0.44 -3.51
N GLU A 56 -9.85 0.72 -3.26
CA GLU A 56 -9.54 1.55 -2.09
C GLU A 56 -9.95 0.92 -0.76
N SER A 57 -10.93 0.01 -0.77
CA SER A 57 -11.35 -0.78 0.39
C SER A 57 -10.24 -1.71 0.90
N ALA A 58 -9.48 -2.31 -0.03
CA ALA A 58 -8.46 -3.32 0.24
C ALA A 58 -7.04 -2.74 0.42
N LEU A 59 -6.83 -1.45 0.14
CA LEU A 59 -5.54 -0.80 0.36
C LEU A 59 -5.22 -0.63 1.85
N PRO A 60 -3.93 -0.63 2.25
CA PRO A 60 -3.53 -0.23 3.60
C PRO A 60 -4.00 1.20 3.91
N TYR A 61 -4.30 1.51 5.18
CA TYR A 61 -4.76 2.85 5.60
C TYR A 61 -3.83 3.99 5.12
N ARG A 62 -2.53 3.70 5.01
CA ARG A 62 -1.51 4.62 4.48
C ARG A 62 -1.59 4.88 2.96
N ASP A 63 -2.33 4.10 2.19
CA ASP A 63 -2.44 4.26 0.74
C ASP A 63 -3.85 4.70 0.31
N LYS A 64 -4.77 4.84 1.27
CA LYS A 64 -6.15 5.26 1.03
C LYS A 64 -6.24 6.78 0.84
N GLY A 65 -7.24 7.20 0.06
CA GLY A 65 -7.64 8.58 -0.11
C GLY A 65 -7.39 9.09 -1.53
N PRO A 66 -8.21 10.04 -2.00
CA PRO A 66 -8.13 10.58 -3.36
C PRO A 66 -6.78 11.26 -3.63
N ALA A 67 -6.22 11.96 -2.64
CA ALA A 67 -4.90 12.59 -2.73
C ALA A 67 -3.77 11.57 -2.90
N ARG A 68 -3.75 10.47 -2.13
CA ARG A 68 -2.72 9.43 -2.23
C ARG A 68 -2.86 8.60 -3.49
N ARG A 69 -4.10 8.35 -3.94
CA ARG A 69 -4.40 7.71 -5.22
C ARG A 69 -3.83 8.51 -6.39
N PHE A 70 -4.02 9.83 -6.39
CA PHE A 70 -3.43 10.71 -7.41
C PHE A 70 -1.91 10.62 -7.41
N VAL A 71 -1.29 10.72 -6.23
CA VAL A 71 0.18 10.63 -6.09
C VAL A 71 0.71 9.29 -6.60
N ARG A 72 0.03 8.19 -6.27
CA ARG A 72 0.34 6.86 -6.78
C ARG A 72 0.33 6.87 -8.31
N ASN A 73 -0.78 7.24 -8.93
CA ASN A 73 -0.90 7.19 -10.38
C ASN A 73 0.14 8.09 -11.06
N TYR A 74 0.35 9.30 -10.52
CA TYR A 74 1.32 10.25 -11.04
C TYR A 74 2.78 9.74 -10.98
N ILE A 75 3.13 8.93 -9.97
CA ILE A 75 4.46 8.33 -9.85
C ILE A 75 4.57 7.10 -10.72
N ASP A 76 3.54 6.25 -10.70
CA ASP A 76 3.51 4.98 -11.42
C ASP A 76 3.49 5.19 -12.95
N GLU A 77 2.99 6.34 -13.44
CA GLU A 77 3.07 6.77 -14.84
C GLU A 77 4.47 7.26 -15.27
N ARG A 78 5.37 7.58 -14.33
CA ARG A 78 6.71 8.09 -14.62
C ARG A 78 7.75 6.96 -14.60
N ARG A 79 8.78 7.10 -15.42
CA ARG A 79 10.00 6.28 -15.27
C ARG A 79 10.64 6.60 -13.92
N SER A 80 10.88 5.57 -13.10
CA SER A 80 11.46 5.75 -11.77
C SER A 80 12.96 5.93 -11.90
N ILE A 81 13.49 7.05 -11.40
CA ILE A 81 14.94 7.32 -11.34
C ILE A 81 15.68 6.22 -10.58
N SER A 82 14.97 5.54 -9.68
CA SER A 82 15.46 4.48 -8.81
C SER A 82 15.82 3.19 -9.53
N GLU A 83 15.22 2.92 -10.69
CA GLU A 83 15.62 1.80 -11.55
C GLU A 83 17.03 2.05 -12.13
N TYR A 84 17.32 3.29 -12.52
CA TYR A 84 18.65 3.68 -12.99
C TYR A 84 19.71 3.65 -11.87
N PHE A 85 19.29 3.80 -10.62
CA PHE A 85 20.22 3.74 -9.48
C PHE A 85 20.83 2.34 -9.31
N LEU A 86 20.07 1.27 -9.53
CA LEU A 86 20.63 -0.09 -9.52
C LEU A 86 21.70 -0.28 -10.59
N VAL A 87 21.43 0.19 -11.81
CA VAL A 87 22.39 0.13 -12.92
C VAL A 87 23.64 0.94 -12.60
N LEU A 88 23.47 2.12 -11.99
CA LEU A 88 24.58 2.97 -11.53
C LEU A 88 25.40 2.28 -10.45
N ILE A 89 24.78 1.63 -9.46
CA ILE A 89 25.49 0.85 -8.44
C ILE A 89 26.30 -0.27 -9.09
N MET A 90 25.70 -1.01 -10.03
CA MET A 90 26.43 -2.07 -10.75
C MET A 90 27.66 -1.51 -11.48
N LEU A 91 27.51 -0.37 -12.17
CA LEU A 91 28.62 0.31 -12.84
C LEU A 91 29.72 0.72 -11.85
N VAL A 92 29.36 1.28 -10.70
CA VAL A 92 30.31 1.64 -9.63
C VAL A 92 31.04 0.41 -9.13
N LEU A 93 30.35 -0.71 -8.90
CA LEU A 93 30.98 -1.97 -8.48
C LEU A 93 32.00 -2.47 -9.50
N PHE A 94 31.69 -2.44 -10.80
CA PHE A 94 32.66 -2.80 -11.84
C PHE A 94 33.89 -1.89 -11.83
N LEU A 95 33.72 -0.58 -11.62
CA LEU A 95 34.84 0.35 -11.50
C LEU A 95 35.73 0.03 -10.29
N THR A 96 35.18 -0.49 -9.19
CA THR A 96 35.97 -0.84 -7.99
C THR A 96 36.88 -2.06 -8.19
N ILE A 97 36.58 -2.93 -9.16
CA ILE A 97 37.41 -4.10 -9.48
C ILE A 97 38.73 -3.66 -10.13
N ILE A 98 38.74 -2.51 -10.81
CA ILE A 98 39.92 -1.98 -11.48
C ILE A 98 40.86 -1.36 -10.41
N PRO A 99 42.06 -1.91 -10.18
CA PRO A 99 42.95 -1.48 -9.10
C PRO A 99 43.76 -0.24 -9.49
N ILE A 100 43.09 0.78 -10.02
CA ILE A 100 43.69 2.06 -10.41
C ILE A 100 43.15 3.14 -9.45
N PRO A 101 44.02 3.83 -8.67
CA PRO A 101 43.58 4.81 -7.66
C PRO A 101 42.68 5.92 -8.23
N ALA A 102 42.98 6.40 -9.44
CA ALA A 102 42.16 7.41 -10.12
C ALA A 102 40.74 6.89 -10.43
N VAL A 103 40.62 5.62 -10.82
CA VAL A 103 39.31 4.98 -11.13
C VAL A 103 38.50 4.79 -9.85
N GLN A 104 39.15 4.40 -8.76
CA GLN A 104 38.48 4.27 -7.46
C GLN A 104 37.97 5.62 -6.94
N LEU A 105 38.78 6.68 -7.05
CA LEU A 105 38.36 8.04 -6.68
C LEU A 105 37.16 8.49 -7.54
N ALA A 106 37.20 8.23 -8.84
CA ALA A 106 36.09 8.54 -9.75
C ALA A 106 34.82 7.76 -9.39
N ALA A 107 34.94 6.47 -9.03
CA ALA A 107 33.81 5.64 -8.60
C ALA A 107 33.17 6.18 -7.31
N VAL A 108 33.99 6.57 -6.33
CA VAL A 108 33.52 7.20 -5.09
C VAL A 108 32.83 8.54 -5.37
N ALA A 109 33.45 9.41 -6.18
CA ALA A 109 32.86 10.69 -6.55
C ALA A 109 31.53 10.53 -7.29
N LEU A 110 31.43 9.56 -8.21
CA LEU A 110 30.22 9.22 -8.94
C LEU A 110 29.11 8.75 -7.98
N MET A 111 29.44 7.88 -7.03
CA MET A 111 28.49 7.39 -6.02
C MET A 111 27.92 8.54 -5.19
N TYR A 112 28.76 9.40 -4.60
CA TYR A 112 28.29 10.53 -3.81
C TYR A 112 27.50 11.55 -4.63
N SER A 113 27.93 11.83 -5.86
CA SER A 113 27.21 12.72 -6.78
C SER A 113 25.81 12.18 -7.09
N SER A 114 25.68 10.87 -7.31
CA SER A 114 24.38 10.23 -7.56
C SER A 114 23.45 10.32 -6.34
N MET A 115 23.98 10.15 -5.12
CA MET A 115 23.20 10.27 -3.88
C MET A 115 22.67 11.69 -3.68
N ILE A 116 23.51 12.71 -3.94
CA ILE A 116 23.10 14.11 -3.87
C ILE A 116 22.02 14.38 -4.91
N PHE A 117 22.23 13.95 -6.15
CA PHE A 117 21.27 14.12 -7.23
C PHE A 117 19.90 13.51 -6.90
N MET A 118 19.87 12.27 -6.40
CA MET A 118 18.63 11.60 -6.00
C MET A 118 17.92 12.31 -4.85
N THR A 119 18.68 12.77 -3.86
CA THR A 119 18.11 13.50 -2.71
C THR A 119 17.46 14.81 -3.16
N VAL A 120 18.18 15.58 -3.96
CA VAL A 120 17.68 16.85 -4.52
C VAL A 120 16.44 16.60 -5.39
N ASN A 121 16.48 15.59 -6.26
CA ASN A 121 15.33 15.23 -7.09
C ASN A 121 14.11 14.82 -6.26
N GLY A 122 14.31 14.00 -5.21
CA GLY A 122 13.26 13.59 -4.28
C GLY A 122 12.61 14.77 -3.55
N ILE A 123 13.39 15.79 -3.18
CA ILE A 123 12.88 17.04 -2.59
C ILE A 123 12.03 17.82 -3.60
N PHE A 124 12.50 17.99 -4.84
CA PHE A 124 11.73 18.67 -5.89
C PHE A 124 10.43 17.93 -6.23
N LEU A 125 10.48 16.60 -6.34
CA LEU A 125 9.31 15.76 -6.52
C LEU A 125 8.31 15.94 -5.37
N SER A 126 8.78 15.89 -4.13
CA SER A 126 7.96 16.08 -2.94
C SER A 126 7.25 17.45 -2.93
N LYS A 127 7.97 18.53 -3.29
CA LYS A 127 7.40 19.87 -3.40
C LYS A 127 6.35 19.95 -4.51
N LYS A 128 6.65 19.36 -5.67
CA LYS A 128 5.74 19.31 -6.82
C LYS A 128 4.44 18.56 -6.49
N LEU A 129 4.55 17.39 -5.84
CA LEU A 129 3.39 16.59 -5.43
C LEU A 129 2.51 17.35 -4.45
N LYS A 130 3.09 18.02 -3.44
CA LYS A 130 2.33 18.85 -2.49
C LYS A 130 1.57 19.97 -3.21
N LYS A 131 2.21 20.65 -4.17
CA LYS A 131 1.56 21.70 -4.96
C LYS A 131 0.38 21.15 -5.78
N LEU A 132 0.60 20.06 -6.53
CA LEU A 132 -0.44 19.45 -7.36
C LEU A 132 -1.61 18.92 -6.54
N VAL A 133 -1.36 18.34 -5.37
CA VAL A 133 -2.44 17.89 -4.49
C VAL A 133 -3.19 19.06 -3.88
N ALA A 134 -2.51 20.11 -3.41
CA ALA A 134 -3.17 21.30 -2.87
C ALA A 134 -4.10 21.97 -3.90
N GLU A 135 -3.70 21.96 -5.18
CA GLU A 135 -4.49 22.53 -6.27
C GLU A 135 -5.71 21.66 -6.63
N LYS A 136 -5.54 20.33 -6.66
CA LYS A 136 -6.59 19.40 -7.11
C LYS A 136 -7.53 18.93 -6.00
N TYR A 137 -7.05 18.91 -4.76
CA TYR A 137 -7.75 18.43 -3.58
C TYR A 137 -7.55 19.41 -2.40
N PRO A 138 -8.15 20.61 -2.46
CA PRO A 138 -7.95 21.65 -1.44
C PRO A 138 -8.44 21.23 -0.04
N GLU A 139 -9.44 20.34 0.03
CA GLU A 139 -10.01 19.81 1.28
C GLU A 139 -9.17 18.69 1.91
N GLU A 140 -8.17 18.15 1.19
CA GLU A 140 -7.36 17.03 1.66
C GLU A 140 -6.04 17.48 2.31
N SER A 141 -5.60 16.74 3.33
CA SER A 141 -4.36 17.08 4.00
C SER A 141 -3.13 16.77 3.13
N THR A 142 -2.32 17.79 2.86
CA THR A 142 -1.02 17.63 2.18
C THR A 142 0.09 17.07 3.08
N LYS A 143 -0.20 16.85 4.37
CA LYS A 143 0.76 16.31 5.35
C LYS A 143 1.16 14.89 4.96
N GLY A 144 2.47 14.65 4.90
CA GLY A 144 3.04 13.34 4.57
C GLY A 144 3.01 12.95 3.09
N ILE A 145 2.35 13.70 2.21
CA ILE A 145 2.24 13.36 0.77
C ILE A 145 3.60 13.38 0.08
N GLY A 146 4.45 14.36 0.39
CA GLY A 146 5.78 14.45 -0.20
C GLY A 146 6.64 13.22 0.14
N MET A 147 6.69 12.86 1.42
CA MET A 147 7.45 11.67 1.87
C MET A 147 6.86 10.38 1.31
N TYR A 148 5.52 10.28 1.26
CA TYR A 148 4.83 9.16 0.64
C TYR A 148 5.24 8.98 -0.82
N GLY A 149 5.20 10.07 -1.60
CA GLY A 149 5.59 10.04 -3.00
C GLY A 149 7.06 9.73 -3.21
N TRP A 150 7.94 10.29 -2.38
CA TRP A 150 9.38 9.98 -2.46
C TRP A 150 9.64 8.49 -2.19
N MET A 151 9.11 7.93 -1.10
CA MET A 151 9.30 6.51 -0.78
C MET A 151 8.69 5.57 -1.83
N ARG A 152 7.59 5.99 -2.47
CA ARG A 152 6.99 5.22 -3.57
C ARG A 152 7.83 5.28 -4.84
N SER A 153 8.48 6.41 -5.13
CA SER A 153 9.38 6.56 -6.28
C SER A 153 10.63 5.70 -6.17
N THR A 154 11.06 5.37 -4.94
CA THR A 154 12.21 4.49 -4.68
C THR A 154 11.92 3.00 -4.81
N GLN A 155 10.66 2.62 -4.85
CA GLN A 155 10.27 1.21 -4.97
C GLN A 155 10.45 0.76 -6.41
N LEU A 156 11.22 -0.32 -6.59
CA LEU A 156 11.35 -1.04 -7.86
C LEU A 156 9.97 -1.55 -8.28
N ARG A 157 9.68 -1.43 -9.58
CA ARG A 157 8.46 -1.88 -10.22
C ARG A 157 8.77 -2.88 -11.31
#